data_AF-A0A094KCA8-F1
#
_entry.id   AF-A0A094KCA8-F1
#
_cell.length_a   1.000
_cell.length_b   1.000
_cell.length_c   1.000
_cell.angle_alpha   90.00
_cell.angle_beta   90.00
_cell.angle_gamma   90.00
#
_symmetry.space_group_name_H-M   'P 1'
#
loop_
_entity.id
_entity.type
_entity.pdbx_description
1 polymer ?
#
loop_
_entity_poly.entity_id
_entity_poly.type
_entity_poly.pdbx_seq_one_letter_code
_entity_poly.pdbx_strand_id
1 'polypeptide(L)'
;MQKRMGEAVARVARKVNDTVENKTDSLDLANCKLMTFPVGIYKAMRTVTEGIHRISLANNELKSITSRFVTTFSQLRELNLAGNYLHRLPEEVTSLLHLQTINLSRNRFRRFPEPLATITTLETIDLEENEITGKVRTQAQLNIS
;
A
#
# COMPACT_ATOMS: atom_id res chain seq x y z
N MET A 1 -17.36 13.27 11.21
CA MET A 1 -16.59 12.57 10.14
C MET A 1 -15.67 13.54 9.36
N GLN A 2 -16.16 14.68 8.89
CA GLN A 2 -15.37 15.66 8.12
C GLN A 2 -14.10 16.20 8.82
N LYS A 3 -14.17 16.55 10.11
CA LYS A 3 -13.02 17.09 10.87
C LYS A 3 -11.84 16.10 10.96
N ARG A 4 -12.14 14.81 11.18
CA ARG A 4 -11.14 13.72 11.28
C ARG A 4 -10.37 13.52 9.97
N MET A 5 -11.07 13.58 8.84
CA MET A 5 -10.43 13.45 7.53
C MET A 5 -9.59 14.70 7.18
N GLY A 6 -10.08 15.90 7.51
CA GLY A 6 -9.31 17.13 7.29
C GLY A 6 -7.94 17.12 7.99
N GLU A 7 -7.89 16.68 9.25
CA GLU A 7 -6.64 16.52 10.00
C GLU A 7 -5.73 15.43 9.40
N ALA A 8 -6.32 14.33 8.93
CA ALA A 8 -5.56 13.27 8.26
C ALA A 8 -4.90 13.77 6.97
N VAL A 9 -5.65 14.51 6.14
CA VAL A 9 -5.13 15.11 4.90
C VAL A 9 -4.01 16.12 5.21
N ALA A 10 -4.16 16.93 6.26
CA ALA A 10 -3.11 17.87 6.66
C ALA A 10 -1.81 17.17 7.11
N ARG A 11 -1.93 16.06 7.85
CA ARG A 11 -0.76 15.22 8.22
C ARG A 11 -0.07 14.65 6.99
N VAL A 12 -0.84 14.12 6.04
CA VAL A 12 -0.31 13.56 4.80
C VAL A 12 0.36 14.63 3.94
N ALA A 13 -0.28 15.80 3.78
CA ALA A 13 0.29 16.89 3.01
C ALA A 13 1.66 17.33 3.54
N ARG A 14 1.82 17.39 4.87
CA ARG A 14 3.12 17.69 5.49
C ARG A 14 4.17 16.63 5.16
N LYS A 15 3.87 15.36 5.42
CA LYS A 15 4.79 14.22 5.13
C LYS A 15 5.16 14.15 3.64
N VAL A 16 4.22 14.45 2.76
CA VAL A 16 4.47 14.51 1.31
C VAL A 16 5.40 15.66 0.95
N ASN A 17 5.19 16.86 1.50
CA ASN A 17 6.10 17.97 1.28
C ASN A 17 7.51 17.65 1.77
N ASP A 18 7.64 17.05 2.96
CA ASP A 18 8.93 16.63 3.51
C ASP A 18 9.62 15.60 2.60
N THR A 19 8.86 14.65 2.02
CA THR A 19 9.37 13.65 1.07
C THR A 19 9.89 14.32 -0.21
N VAL A 20 9.13 15.29 -0.75
CA VAL A 20 9.49 16.03 -1.97
C VAL A 20 10.72 16.91 -1.74
N GLU A 21 10.78 17.63 -0.61
CA GLU A 21 11.89 18.52 -0.26
C GLU A 21 13.18 17.75 -0.03
N ASN A 22 13.11 16.65 0.72
CA ASN A 22 14.26 15.80 1.02
C ASN A 22 14.62 14.84 -0.11
N LYS A 23 13.84 14.81 -1.21
CA LYS A 23 14.01 13.94 -2.37
C LYS A 23 14.18 12.47 -1.99
N THR A 24 13.41 12.02 -1.01
CA THR A 24 13.47 10.63 -0.55
C THR A 24 12.67 9.73 -1.49
N ASP A 25 13.11 8.49 -1.61
CA ASP A 25 12.42 7.42 -2.35
C ASP A 25 11.36 6.69 -1.50
N SER A 26 11.22 7.10 -0.24
CA SER A 26 10.30 6.51 0.72
C SER A 26 9.28 7.54 1.18
N LEU A 27 8.01 7.16 1.18
CA LEU A 27 6.88 7.95 1.66
C LEU A 27 6.21 7.22 2.82
N ASP A 28 6.45 7.71 4.03
CA ASP A 28 5.82 7.18 5.25
C ASP A 28 4.54 7.97 5.59
N LEU A 29 3.38 7.33 5.40
CA LEU A 29 2.06 7.80 5.75
C LEU A 29 1.39 6.93 6.84
N ALA A 30 2.20 6.24 7.65
CA ALA A 30 1.67 5.45 8.75
C ALA A 30 0.96 6.32 9.79
N ASN A 31 -0.01 5.74 10.50
CA ASN A 31 -0.71 6.38 11.63
C ASN A 31 -1.40 7.71 11.30
N CYS A 32 -1.79 7.94 10.04
CA CYS A 32 -2.40 9.19 9.60
C CYS A 32 -3.92 9.27 9.85
N LYS A 33 -4.55 8.14 10.23
CA LYS A 33 -6.00 7.95 10.36
C LYS A 33 -6.74 8.09 9.01
N LEU A 34 -6.08 7.66 7.93
CA LEU A 34 -6.64 7.69 6.59
C LEU A 34 -7.74 6.65 6.41
N MET A 35 -8.92 7.07 5.96
CA MET A 35 -9.97 6.14 5.52
C MET A 35 -9.87 5.83 4.01
N THR A 36 -9.22 6.72 3.26
CA THR A 36 -8.91 6.58 1.82
C THR A 36 -7.65 7.38 1.49
N PHE A 37 -6.98 7.04 0.40
CA PHE A 37 -5.84 7.83 -0.07
C PHE A 37 -6.31 9.19 -0.64
N PRO A 38 -5.80 10.34 -0.15
CA PRO A 38 -6.34 11.63 -0.55
C PRO A 38 -5.96 12.02 -1.99
N VAL A 39 -6.96 12.35 -2.81
CA VAL A 39 -6.75 12.64 -4.24
C VAL A 39 -5.84 13.84 -4.52
N GLY A 40 -5.78 14.81 -3.60
CA GLY A 40 -4.90 15.98 -3.72
C GLY A 40 -3.41 15.61 -3.75
N ILE A 41 -3.03 14.48 -3.16
CA ILE A 41 -1.65 14.03 -3.09
C ILE A 41 -1.11 13.62 -4.46
N TYR A 42 -1.98 13.08 -5.34
CA TYR A 42 -1.57 12.77 -6.71
C TYR A 42 -1.07 14.00 -7.47
N LYS A 43 -1.65 15.19 -7.18
CA LYS A 43 -1.19 16.44 -7.78
C LYS A 43 0.12 16.92 -7.16
N ALA A 44 0.25 16.82 -5.84
CA ALA A 44 1.44 17.25 -5.12
C ALA A 44 2.69 16.41 -5.48
N MET A 45 2.51 15.12 -5.74
CA MET A 45 3.63 14.20 -5.98
C MET A 45 3.92 13.92 -7.45
N ARG A 46 3.20 14.53 -8.39
CA ARG A 46 3.26 14.19 -9.83
C ARG A 46 4.69 14.19 -10.41
N THR A 47 5.59 15.01 -9.87
CA THR A 47 6.98 15.14 -10.36
C THR A 47 7.96 14.18 -9.68
N VAL A 48 7.54 13.47 -8.62
CA VAL A 48 8.43 12.61 -7.82
C VAL A 48 7.97 11.16 -7.77
N THR A 49 6.77 10.84 -8.26
CA THR A 49 6.18 9.49 -8.17
C THR A 49 7.06 8.39 -8.77
N GLU A 50 7.82 8.69 -9.83
CA GLU A 50 8.76 7.73 -10.45
C GLU A 50 9.96 7.40 -9.56
N GLY A 51 10.30 8.27 -8.60
CA GLY A 51 11.38 8.05 -7.64
C GLY A 51 10.93 7.36 -6.35
N ILE A 52 9.63 7.13 -6.16
CA ILE A 52 9.10 6.51 -4.94
C ILE A 52 9.12 4.98 -5.09
N HIS A 53 9.94 4.34 -4.28
CA HIS A 53 10.11 2.89 -4.24
C HIS A 53 9.49 2.26 -2.99
N ARG A 54 9.29 3.03 -1.91
CA ARG A 54 8.74 2.51 -0.65
C ARG A 54 7.59 3.37 -0.17
N ILE A 55 6.44 2.76 0.11
CA ILE A 55 5.30 3.44 0.72
C ILE A 55 4.84 2.67 1.95
N SER A 56 4.71 3.39 3.07
CA SER A 56 4.01 2.88 4.25
C SER A 56 2.67 3.59 4.43
N LEU A 57 1.60 2.82 4.46
CA LEU A 57 0.24 3.21 4.83
C LEU A 57 -0.21 2.45 6.08
N ALA A 58 0.73 1.95 6.88
CA ALA A 58 0.45 1.13 8.04
C ALA A 58 -0.40 1.86 9.10
N ASN A 59 -1.20 1.11 9.86
CA ASN A 59 -2.00 1.62 10.97
C ASN A 59 -2.91 2.80 10.58
N ASN A 60 -3.65 2.61 9.48
CA ASN A 60 -4.68 3.54 9.04
C ASN A 60 -6.06 2.86 9.11
N GLU A 61 -7.10 3.49 8.55
CA GLU A 61 -8.47 2.99 8.54
C GLU A 61 -8.90 2.64 7.10
N LEU A 62 -7.95 2.26 6.24
CA LEU A 62 -8.19 2.03 4.80
C LEU A 62 -9.03 0.77 4.60
N LYS A 63 -10.13 0.91 3.86
CA LYS A 63 -10.99 -0.21 3.46
C LYS A 63 -10.66 -0.78 2.08
N SER A 64 -9.96 0.00 1.27
CA SER A 64 -9.52 -0.36 -0.08
C SER A 64 -8.35 0.51 -0.51
N ILE A 65 -7.51 -0.02 -1.39
CA ILE A 65 -6.59 0.75 -2.23
C ILE A 65 -7.20 0.87 -3.63
N THR A 66 -7.06 2.04 -4.26
CA THR A 66 -7.64 2.30 -5.58
C THR A 66 -6.66 1.92 -6.69
N SER A 67 -7.19 1.56 -7.86
CA SER A 67 -6.41 1.34 -9.08
C SER A 67 -5.49 2.53 -9.39
N ARG A 68 -5.99 3.77 -9.17
CA ARG A 68 -5.21 5.00 -9.35
C ARG A 68 -3.99 5.07 -8.44
N PHE A 69 -4.09 4.65 -7.17
CA PHE A 69 -2.93 4.59 -6.29
C PHE A 69 -1.86 3.69 -6.88
N VAL A 70 -2.27 2.47 -7.28
CA VAL A 70 -1.36 1.46 -7.80
C VAL A 70 -0.67 1.91 -9.08
N THR A 71 -1.43 2.44 -10.05
CA THR A 71 -0.86 2.91 -11.32
C THR A 71 -0.01 4.17 -11.18
N THR A 72 -0.26 5.00 -10.16
CA THR A 72 0.55 6.19 -9.88
C THR A 72 1.92 5.82 -9.30
N PHE A 73 1.98 4.81 -8.44
CA PHE A 73 3.20 4.37 -7.76
C PHE A 73 3.69 3.04 -8.35
N SER A 74 3.80 2.96 -9.68
CA SER A 74 4.17 1.72 -10.39
C SER A 74 5.62 1.25 -10.15
N GLN A 75 6.48 2.14 -9.63
CA GLN A 75 7.88 1.85 -9.31
C GLN A 75 8.09 1.29 -7.89
N LEU A 76 7.00 0.97 -7.17
CA LEU A 76 7.09 0.42 -5.81
C LEU A 76 7.85 -0.90 -5.77
N ARG A 77 8.74 -1.00 -4.79
CA ARG A 77 9.46 -2.20 -4.36
C ARG A 77 8.96 -2.71 -3.01
N GLU A 78 8.56 -1.80 -2.13
CA GLU A 78 8.00 -2.16 -0.83
C GLU A 78 6.70 -1.40 -0.55
N LEU A 79 5.67 -2.14 -0.17
CA LEU A 79 4.36 -1.59 0.18
C LEU A 79 3.89 -2.14 1.52
N ASN A 80 3.85 -1.27 2.53
CA ASN A 80 3.34 -1.63 3.85
C ASN A 80 1.90 -1.12 4.03
N LEU A 81 0.96 -2.05 4.13
CA LEU A 81 -0.48 -1.83 4.34
C LEU A 81 -0.97 -2.46 5.66
N ALA A 82 -0.05 -2.81 6.56
CA ALA A 82 -0.36 -3.47 7.83
C ALA A 82 -1.35 -2.66 8.68
N GLY A 83 -2.21 -3.33 9.44
CA GLY A 83 -3.09 -2.66 10.41
C GLY A 83 -4.12 -1.75 9.75
N ASN A 84 -4.79 -2.25 8.72
CA ASN A 84 -5.88 -1.56 8.03
C ASN A 84 -7.16 -2.44 8.04
N TYR A 85 -8.16 -2.07 7.24
CA TYR A 85 -9.42 -2.83 7.08
C TYR A 85 -9.57 -3.37 5.65
N LEU A 86 -8.46 -3.70 4.99
CA LEU A 86 -8.46 -4.23 3.63
C LEU A 86 -8.97 -5.67 3.63
N HIS A 87 -9.76 -6.01 2.61
CA HIS A 87 -10.28 -7.37 2.40
C HIS A 87 -10.04 -7.87 0.97
N ARG A 88 -9.55 -6.98 0.10
CA ARG A 88 -9.18 -7.24 -1.30
C ARG A 88 -8.17 -6.20 -1.77
N LEU A 89 -7.41 -6.55 -2.80
CA LEU A 89 -6.59 -5.63 -3.58
C LEU A 89 -7.23 -5.40 -4.96
N PRO A 90 -6.99 -4.24 -5.60
CA PRO A 90 -7.38 -4.03 -6.98
C PRO A 90 -6.56 -4.93 -7.93
N GLU A 91 -7.12 -5.25 -9.11
CA GLU A 91 -6.45 -6.11 -10.11
C GLU A 91 -5.16 -5.46 -10.63
N GLU A 92 -5.11 -4.14 -10.66
CA GLU A 92 -3.95 -3.38 -11.11
C GLU A 92 -2.72 -3.59 -10.23
N VAL A 93 -2.82 -4.24 -9.06
CA VAL A 93 -1.63 -4.62 -8.26
C VAL A 93 -0.65 -5.48 -9.07
N THR A 94 -1.14 -6.22 -10.07
CA THR A 94 -0.33 -6.96 -11.05
C THR A 94 0.61 -6.07 -11.87
N SER A 95 0.33 -4.77 -11.97
CA SER A 95 1.19 -3.78 -12.66
C SER A 95 2.39 -3.31 -11.83
N LEU A 96 2.48 -3.69 -10.55
CA LEU A 96 3.64 -3.39 -9.70
C LEU A 96 4.78 -4.37 -9.99
N LEU A 97 5.34 -4.28 -11.20
CA LEU A 97 6.34 -5.21 -11.72
C LEU A 97 7.66 -5.22 -10.94
N HIS A 98 7.88 -4.22 -10.09
CA HIS A 98 9.07 -4.09 -9.26
C HIS A 98 8.85 -4.44 -7.78
N LEU A 99 7.63 -4.84 -7.41
CA LEU A 99 7.26 -5.05 -6.01
C LEU A 99 7.92 -6.33 -5.47
N GLN A 100 8.74 -6.18 -4.44
CA GLN A 100 9.46 -7.27 -3.79
C GLN A 100 8.85 -7.66 -2.45
N THR A 101 8.35 -6.66 -1.70
CA THR A 101 7.76 -6.90 -0.38
C THR A 101 6.42 -6.21 -0.26
N ILE A 102 5.42 -6.96 0.21
CA ILE A 102 4.13 -6.39 0.60
C ILE A 102 3.70 -6.89 1.98
N ASN A 103 3.42 -5.96 2.88
CA ASN A 103 2.88 -6.28 4.19
C ASN A 103 1.37 -5.98 4.23
N LEU A 104 0.58 -7.04 4.35
CA LEU A 104 -0.88 -7.01 4.49
C LEU A 104 -1.33 -7.55 5.85
N SER A 105 -0.42 -7.69 6.81
CA SER A 105 -0.77 -8.18 8.15
C SER A 105 -1.85 -7.33 8.81
N ARG A 106 -2.59 -7.90 9.75
CA ARG A 106 -3.57 -7.18 10.56
C ARG A 106 -4.61 -6.46 9.69
N ASN A 107 -5.16 -7.19 8.73
CA ASN A 107 -6.23 -6.75 7.84
C ASN A 107 -7.43 -7.72 7.94
N ARG A 108 -8.30 -7.75 6.93
CA ARG A 108 -9.53 -8.56 6.89
C ARG A 108 -9.61 -9.44 5.64
N PHE A 109 -8.45 -9.89 5.13
CA PHE A 109 -8.42 -10.81 4.00
C PHE A 109 -8.98 -12.17 4.43
N ARG A 110 -9.98 -12.66 3.70
CA ARG A 110 -10.58 -14.00 3.93
C ARG A 110 -10.00 -15.10 3.06
N ARG A 111 -9.27 -14.71 2.03
CA ARG A 111 -8.63 -15.56 1.04
C ARG A 111 -7.31 -14.90 0.65
N PHE A 112 -6.40 -15.70 0.11
CA PHE A 112 -5.20 -15.17 -0.50
C PHE A 112 -5.56 -14.18 -1.63
N PRO A 113 -4.88 -13.02 -1.70
CA PRO A 113 -5.06 -12.09 -2.81
C PRO A 113 -4.33 -12.62 -4.06
N GLU A 114 -5.03 -13.45 -4.84
CA GLU A 114 -4.53 -14.11 -6.07
C GLU A 114 -3.74 -13.20 -7.04
N PRO A 115 -4.10 -11.92 -7.25
CA PRO A 115 -3.30 -11.01 -8.10
C PRO A 115 -1.83 -10.87 -7.66
N LEU A 116 -1.50 -11.09 -6.38
CA LEU A 116 -0.11 -11.07 -5.92
C LEU A 116 0.69 -12.29 -6.40
N ALA A 117 0.03 -13.42 -6.66
CA ALA A 117 0.72 -14.62 -7.16
C ALA A 117 1.22 -14.47 -8.60
N THR A 118 0.80 -13.44 -9.34
CA THR A 118 1.28 -13.17 -10.70
C THR A 118 2.49 -12.24 -10.74
N ILE A 119 2.85 -11.60 -9.62
CA ILE A 119 3.98 -10.68 -9.53
C ILE A 119 5.24 -11.50 -9.28
N THR A 120 6.04 -11.69 -10.34
CA THR A 120 7.22 -12.57 -10.32
C THR A 120 8.40 -12.01 -9.52
N THR A 121 8.41 -10.71 -9.26
CA THR A 121 9.43 -10.02 -8.45
C THR A 121 9.12 -10.06 -6.96
N LEU A 122 7.93 -10.54 -6.57
CA LEU A 122 7.49 -10.56 -5.18
C LEU A 122 8.22 -11.69 -4.44
N GLU A 123 8.92 -11.32 -3.38
CA GLU A 123 9.74 -12.21 -2.56
C GLU A 123 9.05 -12.50 -1.23
N THR A 124 8.40 -11.49 -0.64
CA THR A 124 7.81 -11.56 0.70
C THR A 124 6.38 -11.01 0.72
N ILE A 125 5.46 -11.81 1.25
CA ILE A 125 4.10 -11.40 1.59
C ILE A 125 3.86 -11.71 3.07
N ASP A 126 3.51 -10.69 3.83
CA ASP A 126 3.04 -10.88 5.21
C ASP A 126 1.51 -10.79 5.23
N LEU A 127 0.84 -11.88 5.59
CA LEU A 127 -0.61 -11.98 5.73
C LEU A 127 -1.03 -12.35 7.16
N GLU A 128 -0.13 -12.22 8.13
CA GLU A 128 -0.41 -12.55 9.53
C GLU A 128 -1.62 -11.75 10.06
N GLU A 129 -2.34 -12.28 11.05
CA GLU A 129 -3.50 -11.62 11.65
C GLU A 129 -4.58 -11.19 10.62
N ASN A 130 -4.84 -12.05 9.62
CA ASN A 130 -5.99 -11.95 8.72
C ASN A 130 -7.00 -13.09 8.97
N GLU A 131 -8.12 -13.08 8.25
CA GLU A 131 -9.19 -14.09 8.31
C GLU A 131 -9.03 -15.18 7.24
N ILE A 132 -7.79 -15.46 6.78
CA ILE A 132 -7.57 -16.32 5.60
C ILE A 132 -7.97 -17.75 5.92
N THR A 133 -8.88 -18.28 5.10
CA THR A 133 -9.31 -19.67 5.14
C THR A 133 -9.04 -20.34 3.79
N GLY A 134 -8.64 -21.60 3.82
CA GLY A 134 -8.33 -22.38 2.62
C GLY A 134 -6.84 -22.46 2.28
N LYS A 135 -6.50 -23.28 1.29
CA LYS A 135 -5.12 -23.49 0.86
C LYS A 135 -4.65 -22.30 0.03
N VAL A 136 -3.55 -21.69 0.45
CA VAL A 136 -2.79 -20.74 -0.35
C VAL A 136 -2.02 -21.52 -1.42
N ARG A 137 -2.21 -21.18 -2.69
CA ARG A 137 -1.41 -21.74 -3.80
C ARG A 137 -0.55 -20.61 -4.35
N THR A 138 0.75 -20.72 -4.19
CA THR A 138 1.70 -19.70 -4.67
C THR A 138 2.85 -20.35 -5.40
N GLN A 139 3.66 -19.51 -6.04
CA GLN A 139 4.90 -19.93 -6.67
C GLN A 139 5.87 -20.44 -5.59
N ALA A 140 6.69 -21.45 -5.91
CA ALA A 140 7.52 -22.19 -4.95
C ALA A 140 8.63 -21.36 -4.23
N GLN A 141 8.73 -20.07 -4.50
CA GLN A 141 9.77 -19.16 -4.00
C GLN A 141 9.23 -18.01 -3.13
N LEU A 142 7.91 -17.91 -2.97
CA LEU A 142 7.30 -16.80 -2.26
C LEU A 142 7.26 -17.09 -0.75
N ASN A 143 7.93 -16.26 0.05
CA ASN A 143 7.86 -16.34 1.51
C ASN A 143 6.54 -15.73 1.99
N ILE A 144 5.70 -16.54 2.62
CA ILE A 144 4.42 -16.11 3.17
C ILE A 144 4.45 -16.32 4.67
N SER A 145 4.31 -15.24 5.42
CA SER A 145 4.12 -15.25 6.88
C SER A 145 2.64 -15.15 7.22
#